data_AF-A0A2S8EPP7-F1
#
_entry.id   AF-A0A2S8EPP7-F1
#
_cell.length_a   1.000
_cell.length_b   1.000
_cell.length_c   1.000
_cell.angle_alpha   90.00
_cell.angle_beta   90.00
_cell.angle_gamma   90.00
#
_symmetry.space_group_name_H-M   'P 1'
#
loop_
_entity.id
_entity.type
_entity.pdbx_description
1 polymer ?
#
loop_
_entity_poly.entity_id
_entity_poly.type
_entity_poly.pdbx_seq_one_letter_code
_entity_poly.pdbx_strand_id
1 'polypeptide(L)' 'MNGRAGACILGCAGPRLSPGERAFFRDAAPWGFILFSRNVADPGQLGALCAELRDC' A
#
# COMPACT_ATOMS: atom_id res chain seq x y z
N MET A 1 19.45 1.53 1.37
CA MET A 1 19.02 2.30 0.19
C MET A 1 18.38 3.56 0.71
N ASN A 2 19.07 4.71 0.65
CA ASN A 2 18.56 5.98 1.15
C ASN A 2 17.71 6.65 0.04
N GLY A 3 16.59 6.01 -0.33
CA GLY A 3 15.65 6.54 -1.30
C GLY A 3 14.73 7.53 -0.59
N ARG A 4 14.72 8.80 -1.02
CA ARG A 4 13.81 9.80 -0.46
C ARG A 4 12.39 9.34 -0.78
N ALA A 5 11.58 9.11 0.25
CA ALA A 5 10.16 8.85 0.07
C ALA A 5 9.50 10.05 -0.63
N GLY A 6 8.62 9.78 -1.58
CA GLY A 6 7.81 10.79 -2.25
C GLY A 6 6.95 11.56 -1.26
N ALA A 7 6.72 12.85 -1.52
CA ALA A 7 5.90 13.73 -0.67
C ALA A 7 4.40 13.49 -0.88
N CYS A 8 3.96 12.23 -0.83
CA CYS A 8 2.58 11.84 -1.06
C CYS A 8 2.12 10.72 -0.11
N ILE A 9 0.81 10.65 0.08
CA ILE A 9 0.12 9.54 0.75
C ILE A 9 -0.84 8.94 -0.28
N LEU A 10 -0.78 7.63 -0.48
CA LEU A 10 -1.55 6.93 -1.51
C LEU A 10 -2.53 5.93 -0.89
N GLY A 11 -3.64 5.65 -1.57
CA GLY A 11 -4.58 4.59 -1.20
C GLY A 11 -4.58 3.46 -2.22
N CYS A 12 -5.10 2.29 -1.84
CA CYS A 12 -5.32 1.17 -2.74
C CYS A 12 -6.80 0.99 -3.08
N ALA A 13 -7.07 0.28 -4.19
CA ALA A 13 -8.40 0.13 -4.73
C ALA A 13 -9.30 -0.76 -3.85
N GLY A 14 -8.73 -1.79 -3.23
CA GLY A 14 -9.48 -2.79 -2.46
C GLY A 14 -8.67 -3.47 -1.35
N PRO A 15 -9.09 -4.65 -0.88
CA PRO A 15 -8.47 -5.34 0.26
C PRO A 15 -7.17 -6.09 -0.10
N ARG A 16 -6.78 -6.15 -1.37
CA ARG A 16 -5.55 -6.82 -1.84
C ARG A 16 -4.94 -6.03 -2.97
N LEU A 17 -3.61 -6.02 -3.04
CA LEU A 17 -2.92 -5.31 -4.11
C LEU A 17 -2.88 -6.14 -5.39
N SER A 18 -3.34 -5.54 -6.47
CA SER A 18 -3.07 -6.04 -7.81
C SER A 18 -1.57 -5.98 -8.15
N PRO A 19 -1.08 -6.78 -9.11
CA PRO A 19 0.30 -6.67 -9.58
C PRO A 19 0.67 -5.27 -10.06
N GLY A 20 -0.28 -4.56 -10.68
CA GLY A 20 -0.10 -3.17 -11.15
C GLY A 20 0.08 -2.18 -9.99
N GLU A 21 -0.76 -2.27 -8.95
CA GLU A 21 -0.59 -1.43 -7.75
C GLU A 21 0.75 -1.67 -7.07
N ARG A 22 1.21 -2.93 -6.96
CA ARG A 22 2.53 -3.23 -6.38
C ARG A 22 3.67 -2.60 -7.17
N ALA A 23 3.62 -2.68 -8.50
CA ALA A 23 4.63 -2.06 -9.35
C ALA A 23 4.61 -0.53 -9.22
N PHE A 24 3.42 0.07 -9.22
CA PHE A 24 3.23 1.49 -9.06
C PHE A 24 3.73 2.00 -7.69
N PHE A 25 3.41 1.31 -6.59
CA PHE A 25 3.84 1.73 -5.25
C PHE A 25 5.35 1.62 -5.05
N ARG A 26 6.01 0.59 -5.61
CA ARG A 26 7.47 0.48 -5.63
C ARG A 26 8.14 1.66 -6.33
N ASP A 27 7.58 2.06 -7.48
CA ASP A 27 8.13 3.16 -8.28
C ASP A 27 7.84 4.53 -7.64
N ALA A 28 6.63 4.72 -7.13
CA ALA A 28 6.21 5.97 -6.50
C ALA A 28 6.88 6.22 -5.13
N ALA A 29 7.25 5.15 -4.40
CA ALA A 29 7.87 5.17 -3.09
C ALA A 29 7.23 6.20 -2.13
N PRO A 30 5.91 6.14 -1.87
CA PRO A 30 5.20 7.17 -1.12
C PRO A 30 5.70 7.25 0.32
N TRP A 31 5.47 8.40 0.97
CA TRP A 31 5.76 8.56 2.40
C TRP A 31 4.90 7.63 3.27
N GLY A 32 3.67 7.35 2.82
CA GLY A 32 2.81 6.39 3.49
C GLY A 32 1.55 6.06 2.70
N PHE A 33 0.70 5.24 3.33
CA PHE A 33 -0.56 4.81 2.76
C PHE A 33 -1.74 5.19 3.66
N ILE A 34 -2.88 5.46 3.03
CA ILE A 34 -4.16 5.69 3.70
C ILE A 34 -5.15 4.60 3.32
N LEU A 35 -5.79 4.01 4.33
CA LEU A 35 -6.78 2.95 4.17
C LEU A 35 -8.19 3.47 4.48
N PHE A 36 -9.16 2.98 3.73
CA PHE A 36 -10.59 3.26 3.91
C PHE A 36 -11.36 1.97 4.22
N SER A 37 -12.64 2.09 4.57
CA SER A 37 -13.51 0.94 4.85
C SER A 37 -13.48 -0.14 3.75
N ARG A 38 -13.42 0.25 2.47
CA ARG A 38 -13.33 -0.69 1.33
C ARG A 38 -12.06 -1.54 1.30
N ASN A 39 -11.02 -1.16 2.06
CA ASN A 39 -9.75 -1.88 2.14
C ASN A 39 -9.71 -2.90 3.27
N VAL A 40 -10.76 -2.96 4.11
CA VAL A 40 -10.82 -3.77 5.33
C VAL A 40 -11.97 -4.79 5.22
N ALA A 41 -11.62 -6.07 5.19
CA ALA A 41 -12.57 -7.18 5.28
C ALA A 41 -12.57 -7.79 6.69
N ASP A 42 -11.39 -8.10 7.23
CA ASP A 42 -11.19 -8.66 8.56
C ASP A 42 -9.76 -8.34 9.08
N PRO A 43 -9.48 -8.52 10.38
CA PRO A 43 -8.17 -8.19 10.95
C PRO A 43 -6.98 -8.93 10.32
N GLY A 44 -7.17 -10.20 9.94
CA GLY A 44 -6.13 -11.01 9.31
C GLY A 44 -5.81 -10.52 7.90
N GLN A 45 -6.84 -10.28 7.10
CA GLN A 45 -6.69 -9.67 5.78
C GLN A 45 -6.02 -8.28 5.86
N LEU A 46 -6.43 -7.43 6.80
CA LEU A 46 -5.85 -6.09 6.97
C LEU A 46 -4.36 -6.16 7.33
N GLY A 47 -3.98 -7.09 8.22
CA GLY A 47 -2.58 -7.34 8.54
C GLY A 47 -1.76 -7.74 7.31
N ALA A 48 -2.29 -8.63 6.48
CA ALA A 48 -1.67 -9.03 5.22
C ALA A 48 -1.55 -7.87 4.23
N LEU A 49 -2.59 -7.05 4.07
CA LEU A 49 -2.54 -5.86 3.21
C LEU A 49 -1.48 -4.86 3.68
N CYS A 50 -1.37 -4.62 4.99
CA CYS A 50 -0.34 -3.75 5.55
C CYS A 50 1.09 -4.30 5.30
N ALA A 51 1.27 -5.61 5.34
CA ALA A 51 2.56 -6.23 4.99
C ALA A 51 2.86 -6.05 3.49
N GLU A 52 1.90 -6.33 2.61
CA GLU A 52 2.05 -6.14 1.16
C GLU A 52 2.42 -4.69 0.79
N LEU A 53 1.83 -3.70 1.45
CA LEU A 53 2.11 -2.27 1.22
C LEU A 53 3.51 -1.85 1.69
N ARG A 54 4.07 -2.50 2.73
CA ARG A 54 5.43 -2.23 3.23
C ARG A 54 6.53 -2.93 2.42
N ASP A 55 6.18 -4.02 1.74
CA ASP A 55 7.09 -4.76 0.86
C ASP A 55 7.16 -4.15 -0.56
N CYS A 56 6.32 -3.16 -0.84
CA CYS A 56 6.45 -2.30 -2.02
C CYS A 56 7.40 -1.14 -1.68
#